data_AF-A0A0F4J2R0-F1
#
_entry.id   AF-A0A0F4J2R0-F1
#
_cell.length_a   1.000
_cell.length_b   1.000
_cell.length_c   1.000
_cell.angle_alpha   90.00
_cell.angle_beta   90.00
_cell.angle_gamma   90.00
#
_symmetry.space_group_name_H-M   'P 1'
#
loop_
_entity.id
_entity.type
_entity.pdbx_description
1 polymer ?
#
loop_
_entity_poly.entity_id
_entity_poly.type
_entity_poly.pdbx_seq_one_letter_code
_entity_poly.pdbx_strand_id
1 'polypeptide(L)' 'MNTVVSGDFERVHGHAPEGLWAAPGRVNLIGEHTDYSDGFALPMALPQTAVLAARRRTDGLLRLHSA' A
#
# COMPACT_ATOMS: atom_id res chain seq x y z
N MET A 1 -13.27 -4.79 3.51
CA MET A 1 -11.82 -4.50 3.56
C MET A 1 -11.55 -3.13 4.16
N ASN A 2 -11.99 -2.03 3.52
CA ASN A 2 -11.73 -0.66 3.98
C ASN A 2 -12.18 -0.37 5.42
N THR A 3 -13.38 -0.82 5.83
CA THR A 3 -13.88 -0.65 7.20
C THR A 3 -13.04 -1.38 8.25
N VAL A 4 -12.46 -2.53 7.89
CA VAL A 4 -11.60 -3.32 8.80
C VAL A 4 -10.27 -2.60 9.00
N VAL A 5 -9.63 -2.13 7.91
CA VAL A 5 -8.34 -1.43 7.99
C VAL A 5 -8.46 -0.12 8.77
N SER A 6 -9.54 0.65 8.58
CA SER A 6 -9.77 1.86 9.39
C SER A 6 -10.00 1.54 10.87
N GLY A 7 -10.79 0.51 11.18
CA GLY A 7 -11.05 0.10 12.56
C GLY A 7 -9.79 -0.42 13.27
N ASP A 8 -8.95 -1.18 12.58
CA ASP A 8 -7.67 -1.62 13.13
C ASP A 8 -6.70 -0.47 13.36
N PHE A 9 -6.66 0.52 12.45
CA PHE A 9 -5.85 1.72 12.63
C PHE A 9 -6.27 2.48 13.89
N GLU A 10 -7.58 2.68 14.09
CA GLU A 10 -8.12 3.32 15.29
C GLU A 10 -7.77 2.55 16.56
N ARG A 11 -7.90 1.21 16.53
CA ARG A 11 -7.58 0.34 17.66
C ARG A 11 -6.09 0.41 18.04
N VAL A 12 -5.18 0.45 17.06
CA VAL A 12 -3.72 0.44 17.31
C VAL A 12 -3.19 1.83 17.65
N HIS A 13 -3.72 2.88 17.03
CA HIS A 13 -3.16 4.24 17.12
C HIS A 13 -4.02 5.23 17.92
N GLY A 14 -5.23 4.85 18.34
CA GLY A 14 -6.13 5.66 19.16
C GLY A 14 -6.78 6.83 18.43
N HIS A 15 -6.67 6.88 17.10
CA HIS A 15 -7.16 7.97 16.27
C HIS A 15 -7.66 7.44 14.93
N ALA A 16 -8.66 8.09 14.34
CA ALA A 16 -9.10 7.81 12.98
C ALA A 16 -7.98 8.12 11.96
N PRO A 17 -7.85 7.32 10.88
CA PRO A 17 -6.97 7.69 9.77
C PRO A 17 -7.53 8.92 9.02
N GLU A 18 -6.66 9.71 8.40
CA GLU A 18 -7.07 10.79 7.49
C GLU A 18 -7.55 10.25 6.14
N GLY A 19 -7.08 9.06 5.77
CA GLY A 19 -7.47 8.44 4.52
C GLY A 19 -7.08 6.98 4.45
N LEU A 20 -7.58 6.36 3.39
CA LEU A 20 -7.18 5.03 2.95
C LEU A 20 -6.55 5.17 1.56
N TRP A 21 -5.43 4.48 1.37
CA TRP A 21 -4.74 4.36 0.09
C TRP A 21 -4.59 2.88 -0.23
N ALA A 22 -4.54 2.56 -1.51
CA ALA A 22 -4.33 1.19 -1.96
C ALA A 22 -3.37 1.19 -3.16
N ALA A 23 -2.48 0.21 -3.18
CA ALA A 23 -1.61 -0.08 -4.31
C ALA A 23 -1.77 -1.56 -4.69
N PRO A 24 -2.09 -1.89 -5.95
CA PRO A 24 -2.18 -3.27 -6.39
C PRO A 24 -0.78 -3.89 -6.48
N GLY A 25 -0.70 -5.18 -6.21
CA GLY A 25 0.41 -6.00 -6.71
C GLY A 25 0.38 -6.03 -8.24
N ARG A 26 1.44 -6.56 -8.85
CA ARG A 26 1.52 -6.71 -10.31
C ARG A 26 2.10 -8.05 -10.69
N VAL A 27 1.71 -8.54 -11.85
CA VAL A 27 2.38 -9.63 -12.55
C VAL A 27 2.93 -9.08 -13.86
N ASN A 28 4.10 -9.53 -14.26
CA ASN A 28 4.64 -9.25 -15.58
C ASN A 28 4.09 -10.31 -16.54
N LEU A 29 3.49 -9.90 -17.66
CA LEU A 29 3.04 -10.83 -18.70
C LEU A 29 4.19 -11.24 -19.61
N ILE A 30 5.07 -10.30 -19.93
CA ILE A 30 6.31 -10.47 -20.71
C ILE A 30 7.29 -9.33 -20.41
N GLY A 31 8.57 -9.55 -20.71
CA GLY A 31 9.66 -8.59 -20.45
C GLY A 31 10.26 -8.76 -19.05
N GLU A 32 10.55 -10.00 -18.65
CA GLU A 32 11.31 -10.26 -17.43
C GLU A 32 12.78 -9.95 -17.64
N HIS A 33 13.43 -9.40 -16.61
CA HIS A 33 14.85 -9.09 -16.62
C HIS A 33 15.28 -8.06 -17.70
N THR A 34 14.32 -7.29 -18.25
CA THR A 34 14.60 -6.23 -19.23
C THR A 34 14.55 -4.83 -18.64
N ASP A 35 13.86 -4.66 -17.51
CA ASP A 35 13.58 -3.37 -16.88
C ASP A 35 14.86 -2.64 -16.43
N TYR A 36 15.82 -3.34 -15.86
CA TYR A 36 17.12 -2.77 -15.48
C TYR A 36 18.09 -2.56 -16.65
N SER A 37 17.70 -2.95 -17.88
CA SER A 37 18.50 -2.84 -19.10
C SER A 37 17.90 -1.85 -20.11
N ASP A 38 17.06 -0.92 -19.65
CA ASP A 38 16.30 0.03 -20.48
C ASP A 38 15.39 -0.65 -21.54
N GLY A 39 14.99 -1.89 -21.31
CA GLY A 39 14.08 -2.64 -22.16
C GLY A 39 12.60 -2.40 -21.82
N PHE A 40 11.70 -2.94 -22.65
CA PHE A 40 10.27 -2.86 -22.41
C PHE A 40 9.77 -4.01 -21.52
N ALA A 41 8.69 -3.75 -20.77
CA ALA A 41 7.94 -4.76 -20.01
C ALA A 41 6.44 -4.52 -20.18
N LEU A 42 5.63 -5.58 -20.07
CA LEU A 42 4.17 -5.50 -20.10
C LEU A 42 3.58 -6.04 -18.78
N PRO A 43 3.53 -5.21 -17.72
CA PRO A 43 2.91 -5.59 -16.46
C PRO A 43 1.39 -5.44 -16.50
N MET A 44 0.74 -6.18 -15.61
CA MET A 44 -0.68 -6.06 -15.31
C MET A 44 -0.87 -5.95 -13.80
N ALA A 45 -1.72 -5.01 -13.37
CA ALA A 45 -2.14 -4.90 -11.98
C ALA A 45 -3.00 -6.10 -11.58
N LEU A 46 -2.75 -6.63 -10.38
CA LEU A 46 -3.50 -7.74 -9.80
C LEU A 46 -4.63 -7.22 -8.88
N PRO A 47 -5.70 -8.01 -8.65
CA PRO A 47 -6.74 -7.66 -7.67
C PRO A 47 -6.25 -7.61 -6.22
N GLN A 48 -5.15 -8.31 -5.90
CA GLN A 48 -4.52 -8.28 -4.59
C GLN A 48 -3.87 -6.91 -4.35
N THR A 49 -4.29 -6.22 -3.30
CA THR A 49 -3.85 -4.86 -2.97
C THR A 49 -3.22 -4.80 -1.59
N ALA A 50 -2.15 -4.00 -1.46
CA ALA A 50 -1.73 -3.48 -0.17
C ALA A 50 -2.58 -2.24 0.15
N VAL A 51 -3.23 -2.23 1.31
CA VAL A 51 -4.08 -1.12 1.76
C VAL A 51 -3.43 -0.46 2.97
N LEU A 52 -3.35 0.87 2.94
CA LEU A 52 -2.77 1.69 4.00
C LEU A 52 -3.83 2.64 4.56
N ALA A 53 -4.08 2.55 5.86
CA ALA A 53 -4.68 3.63 6.62
C ALA A 53 -3.56 4.53 7.18
N ALA A 54 -3.65 5.83 6.94
CA ALA A 54 -2.64 6.76 7.42
C ALA A 54 -3.23 8.11 7.87
N ARG A 55 -2.48 8.76 8.77
CA ARG A 55 -2.74 10.08 9.33
C ARG A 55 -1.42 10.83 9.45
N ARG A 56 -1.40 12.14 9.15
CA ARG A 56 -0.21 12.96 9.32
C ARG A 56 0.04 13.22 10.81
N ARG A 57 1.32 13.25 11.18
CA ARG A 57 1.78 13.67 12.50
C ARG A 57 2.69 14.88 12.35
N THR A 58 2.76 15.69 13.40
CA THR A 58 3.56 16.93 13.44
C THR A 58 4.79 16.81 14.34
N ASP A 59 5.02 15.64 14.95
CA ASP A 59 6.09 15.39 15.91
C ASP A 59 7.35 14.76 15.30
N GLY A 60 7.39 14.63 13.97
CA GLY A 60 8.54 14.06 13.25
C GLY A 60 8.70 12.53 13.40
N LEU A 61 7.72 11.84 13.99
CA LEU A 61 7.78 10.38 14.16
C LEU A 61 6.91 9.67 13.13
N LEU A 62 7.44 8.57 12.58
CA LEU A 62 6.68 7.60 11.79
C LEU A 62 6.42 6.36 12.63
N ARG A 63 5.15 5.93 12.71
CA ARG A 63 4.75 4.68 13.35
C ARG A 63 4.07 3.81 12.30
N LEU A 64 4.55 2.57 12.17
CA LEU A 64 4.06 1.60 11.20
C LEU A 64 3.60 0.35 11.93
N HIS A 65 2.55 -0.28 11.42
CA HIS A 65 2.01 -1.54 11.90
C HIS A 65 1.48 -2.34 10.70
N SER A 66 1.77 -3.64 10.69
CA SER A 66 1.10 -4.62 9.82
C SER A 66 0.41 -5.62 10.73
N ALA A 67 -0.79 -6.06 10.34
CA ALA A 67 -1.43 -7.23 10.92
C ALA A 67 -0.73 -8.51 10.46
#